data_AF-A0A938IMV1-F1
#
_entry.id   AF-A0A938IMV1-F1
#
_cell.length_a   1.000
_cell.length_b   1.000
_cell.length_c   1.000
_cell.angle_alpha   90.00
_cell.angle_beta   90.00
_cell.angle_gamma   90.00
#
_symmetry.space_group_name_H-M   'P 1'
#
loop_
_entity.id
_entity.type
_entity.pdbx_description
1 polymer ?
#
loop_
_entity_poly.entity_id
_entity_poly.type
_entity_poly.pdbx_seq_one_letter_code
_entity_poly.pdbx_strand_id
1 'polypeptide(L)' 'MAALSRPMLAWYSIPLIVAFSLVYGATRHELMSEILQQAIRAGVWITGFMFTIFAVLFVVSRLFL' A
#
# COMPACT_ATOMS: atom_id res chain seq x y z
N MET A 1 17.95 -19.58 3.13
CA MET A 1 17.19 -18.34 2.89
C MET A 1 16.93 -18.16 1.38
N ALA A 2 15.88 -18.76 0.82
CA ALA A 2 15.52 -18.61 -0.60
C ALA A 2 13.98 -18.57 -0.77
N ALA A 3 13.29 -17.85 0.12
CA ALA A 3 11.83 -17.89 0.22
C ALA A 3 11.12 -16.59 -0.22
N LEU A 4 11.82 -15.60 -0.78
CA LEU A 4 11.27 -14.26 -0.99
C LEU A 4 11.36 -13.74 -2.44
N SER A 5 11.03 -14.57 -3.43
CA SER A 5 10.92 -14.10 -4.82
C SER A 5 9.79 -14.79 -5.57
N ARG A 6 8.62 -14.94 -4.92
CA ARG A 6 7.39 -15.27 -5.64
C ARG A 6 6.67 -13.97 -6.02
N PRO A 7 6.59 -13.59 -7.31
CA PRO A 7 5.85 -12.40 -7.74
C PRO A 7 4.38 -12.46 -7.30
N MET A 8 3.83 -13.66 -7.09
CA MET A 8 2.49 -13.86 -6.53
C MET A 8 2.30 -13.18 -5.16
N LEU A 9 3.34 -13.10 -4.31
CA LEU A 9 3.23 -12.47 -2.99
C LEU A 9 3.00 -10.96 -3.07
N ALA A 10 3.65 -10.29 -4.04
CA ALA A 10 3.46 -8.87 -4.26
C ALA A 10 2.02 -8.57 -4.70
N TRP A 11 1.40 -9.47 -5.47
CA TRP A 11 0.02 -9.29 -5.94
C TRP A 11 -1.00 -9.37 -4.81
N TYR A 12 -0.70 -10.08 -3.72
CA TYR A 12 -1.54 -10.10 -2.52
C TYR A 12 -1.57 -8.75 -1.78
N SER A 13 -0.63 -7.84 -2.04
CA SER A 13 -0.65 -6.50 -1.42
C SER A 13 -1.87 -5.69 -1.85
N ILE A 14 -2.34 -5.85 -3.10
CA ILE A 14 -3.48 -5.10 -3.65
C ILE A 14 -4.77 -5.37 -2.84
N PRO A 15 -5.26 -6.62 -2.72
CA PRO A 15 -6.47 -6.90 -1.95
C PRO A 15 -6.31 -6.56 -0.47
N LEU A 16 -5.10 -6.72 0.10
CA LEU A 16 -4.82 -6.35 1.49
C LEU A 16 -4.95 -4.84 1.74
N ILE A 17 -4.37 -4.01 0.87
CA ILE A 17 -4.45 -2.55 0.98
C ILE A 17 -5.90 -2.10 0.85
N VAL A 18 -6.66 -2.67 -0.09
CA VAL A 18 -8.08 -2.36 -0.27
C VAL A 18 -8.90 -2.76 0.97
N ALA A 19 -8.74 -3.98 1.46
CA ALA A 19 -9.46 -4.46 2.64
C ALA A 19 -9.14 -3.62 3.89
N PHE A 20 -7.86 -3.36 4.15
CA PHE A 20 -7.42 -2.54 5.28
C PHE A 20 -8.00 -1.12 5.20
N SER A 21 -7.91 -0.49 4.03
CA SER A 21 -8.37 0.90 3.85
C SER A 21 -9.88 1.04 4.04
N LEU A 22 -10.66 0.08 3.54
CA LEU A 22 -12.12 0.03 3.74
C LEU A 22 -12.50 -0.19 5.21
N VAL A 23 -11.87 -1.16 5.89
CA VAL A 23 -12.13 -1.42 7.31
C VAL A 23 -11.76 -0.20 8.16
N TYR A 24 -10.63 0.43 7.87
CA TYR A 24 -10.21 1.65 8.56
C TYR A 24 -11.17 2.83 8.34
N GLY A 25 -11.71 2.99 7.12
CA GLY A 25 -12.73 3.99 6.83
C GLY A 25 -14.04 3.72 7.57
N ALA A 26 -14.48 2.46 7.59
CA ALA A 26 -15.75 2.00 8.15
C ALA A 26 -15.81 2.04 9.68
N THR A 27 -14.67 1.95 10.38
CA THR A 27 -14.65 2.07 11.85
C THR A 27 -14.72 3.51 12.33
N ARG A 28 -14.34 4.48 11.49
CA ARG A 28 -14.24 5.89 11.87
C ARG A 28 -15.45 6.72 11.43
N HIS A 29 -16.10 6.35 10.34
CA HIS A 29 -17.19 7.14 9.76
C HIS A 29 -18.42 6.26 9.52
N GLU A 30 -19.59 6.83 9.78
CA GLU A 30 -20.89 6.16 9.60
C GLU A 30 -21.49 6.42 8.20
N LEU A 31 -21.10 7.53 7.58
CA LEU A 31 -21.54 7.92 6.23
C LEU A 31 -20.69 7.23 5.17
N MET A 32 -21.34 6.55 4.22
CA MET A 32 -20.69 5.82 3.13
C MET A 32 -19.73 6.70 2.30
N SER A 33 -20.09 7.97 2.08
CA SER A 33 -19.24 8.94 1.37
C SER A 33 -17.91 9.20 2.09
N GLU A 34 -17.96 9.30 3.43
CA GLU A 34 -16.79 9.55 4.27
C GLU A 34 -15.92 8.30 4.42
N ILE A 35 -16.55 7.12 4.51
CA ILE A 35 -15.86 5.82 4.50
C ILE A 35 -15.00 5.70 3.24
N LEU A 36 -15.60 5.94 2.06
CA LEU A 36 -14.90 5.77 0.79
C LEU A 36 -13.78 6.80 0.60
N GLN A 37 -14.03 8.06 0.96
CA GLN A 37 -12.99 9.11 0.91
C GLN A 37 -11.80 8.78 1.83
N GLN A 38 -12.07 8.33 3.05
CA GLN A 38 -11.01 7.96 4.00
C GLN A 38 -10.27 6.71 3.53
N ALA A 39 -10.98 5.72 2.99
CA ALA A 39 -10.38 4.51 2.44
C ALA A 39 -9.46 4.84 1.25
N ILE A 40 -9.92 5.68 0.30
CA ILE A 40 -9.09 6.12 -0.82
C ILE A 40 -7.85 6.86 -0.32
N ARG A 41 -8.03 7.81 0.62
CA ARG A 41 -6.91 8.57 1.20
C ARG A 41 -5.89 7.65 1.88
N ALA A 42 -6.34 6.67 2.65
CA ALA A 42 -5.48 5.68 3.30
C ALA A 42 -4.73 4.83 2.27
N GLY A 43 -5.43 4.32 1.25
CA GLY A 43 -4.83 3.55 0.17
C GLY A 43 -3.75 4.34 -0.58
N VAL A 44 -4.03 5.60 -0.93
CA VAL A 44 -3.06 6.49 -1.58
C VAL A 44 -1.83 6.72 -0.71
N TRP A 45 -2.00 6.93 0.61
CA TRP A 45 -0.87 7.09 1.53
C TRP A 45 -0.02 5.81 1.63
N ILE A 46 -0.64 4.63 1.76
CA ILE A 46 0.07 3.36 1.86
C ILE A 46 0.87 3.11 0.58
N THR A 47 0.22 3.19 -0.58
CA THR A 47 0.86 2.95 -1.88
C THR A 47 1.92 4.01 -2.18
N GLY A 48 1.65 5.29 -1.92
CA GLY A 48 2.60 6.38 -2.14
C GLY A 48 3.85 6.26 -1.26
N PHE A 49 3.68 5.88 0.00
CA PHE A 49 4.80 5.65 0.91
C PHE A 49 5.66 4.47 0.48
N MET A 50 5.03 3.33 0.14
CA MET A 50 5.75 2.16 -0.38
C MET A 50 6.50 2.48 -1.68
N PHE A 51 5.87 3.23 -2.60
CA PHE A 51 6.51 3.67 -3.83
C PHE A 51 7.70 4.60 -3.57
N THR A 52 7.58 5.51 -2.61
CA THR A 52 8.66 6.42 -2.21
C THR A 52 9.87 5.64 -1.71
N ILE A 53 9.67 4.65 -0.83
CA ILE A 53 10.74 3.77 -0.37
C ILE A 53 11.39 3.04 -1.56
N PHE A 54 10.58 2.47 -2.45
CA PHE A 54 11.08 1.77 -3.62
C PHE A 54 11.93 2.69 -4.52
N ALA A 55 11.47 3.93 -4.76
CA ALA A 55 12.20 4.92 -5.54
C ALA A 55 13.54 5.28 -4.90
N VAL A 56 13.58 5.50 -3.58
CA VAL A 56 14.83 5.77 -2.85
C VAL A 56 15.79 4.59 -2.97
N LEU A 57 15.31 3.36 -2.72
CA LEU A 57 16.14 2.15 -2.84
C LEU A 57 16.64 1.94 -4.27
N PHE A 58 15.82 2.24 -5.28
CA PHE A 58 16.21 2.17 -6.69
C PHE A 58 17.34 3.16 -7.01
N VAL A 59 17.21 4.41 -6.57
CA VAL A 59 18.25 5.44 -6.76
C VAL A 59 19.54 5.05 -6.05
N VAL A 60 19.47 4.61 -4.80
CA VAL A 60 20.65 4.18 -4.02
C VAL A 60 21.31 2.98 -4.70
N SER A 61 20.54 1.99 -5.14
CA SER A 61 21.04 0.82 -5.88
C SER A 61 21.78 1.24 -7.15
N ARG A 62 21.21 2.17 -7.94
CA ARG A 62 21.85 2.70 -9.15
C ARG A 62 23.07 3.58 -8.90
N LEU A 63 23.24 4.13 -7.70
CA LEU A 63 24.40 4.93 -7.33
C LEU A 63 25.57 4.05 -6.82
N PHE A 64 25.24 2.91 -6.19
CA PHE A 64 26.21 1.96 -5.62
C PHE A 64 26.63 0.84 -6.58
N LEU A 65 25.92 0.64 -7.70
CA LEU A 65 26.26 -0.27 -8.82
C LEU A 65 26.92 0.51 -9.96
#